data_AF-A0A970WLV0-F1
#
_entry.id   AF-A0A970WLV0-F1
#
_cell.length_a   1.000
_cell.length_b   1.000
_cell.length_c   1.000
_cell.angle_alpha   90.00
_cell.angle_beta   90.00
_cell.angle_gamma   90.00
#
_symmetry.space_group_name_H-M   'P 1'
#
loop_
_entity.id
_entity.type
_entity.pdbx_description
1 polymer ?
#
loop_
_entity_poly.entity_id
_entity_poly.type
_entity_poly.pdbx_seq_one_letter_code
_entity_poly.pdbx_strand_id
1 'polypeptide(L)'
;MLEAANDLIGEALVELSKKDKQGLVLIVDDLDKLIVRPREGMIATTDEYLFINRAAQLTGFRCHVVYTIPLSLAYSHHESSIRRNYGGVPVVPMTKVSTPPPECRPHQPGIDCFRGIIDRRLRAAGAEFGEVFENEEIGFDLIRLSGGQPTELMTLVREAIITRGLPINQESLKRAQLEGNREYSRMLMACHWPIIAEIRRSGRFARGAEHEEAFRELLNCRAILQYVNDREWYGLNPMVADLTSPDSLIQQP
;
A
#
# COMPACT_ATOMS: atom_id res chain seq x y z
N MET A 1 -33.25 -7.92 -4.02
CA MET A 1 -32.25 -6.84 -3.89
C MET A 1 -31.31 -6.78 -5.10
N LEU A 2 -30.65 -7.88 -5.49
CA LEU A 2 -29.78 -7.88 -6.69
C LEU A 2 -30.55 -7.56 -7.98
N GLU A 3 -31.76 -8.11 -8.17
CA GLU A 3 -32.62 -7.81 -9.33
C GLU A 3 -32.93 -6.31 -9.43
N ALA A 4 -33.46 -5.69 -8.37
CA ALA A 4 -33.73 -4.26 -8.33
C ALA A 4 -32.49 -3.39 -8.61
N ALA A 5 -31.31 -3.79 -8.12
CA ALA A 5 -30.06 -3.10 -8.44
C ALA A 5 -29.70 -3.25 -9.93
N ASN A 6 -29.91 -4.43 -10.50
CA ASN A 6 -29.68 -4.70 -11.92
C ASN A 6 -30.68 -4.00 -12.85
N ASP A 7 -31.91 -3.76 -12.40
CA ASP A 7 -32.90 -2.96 -13.14
C ASP A 7 -32.40 -1.51 -13.26
N LEU A 8 -31.96 -0.93 -12.13
CA LEU A 8 -31.36 0.42 -12.11
C LEU A 8 -30.08 0.51 -12.96
N ILE A 9 -29.20 -0.50 -12.88
CA ILE A 9 -28.00 -0.57 -13.73
C ILE A 9 -28.40 -0.66 -15.20
N GLY A 10 -29.45 -1.42 -15.53
CA GLY A 10 -29.99 -1.52 -16.89
C GLY A 10 -30.43 -0.17 -17.44
N GLU A 11 -31.19 0.60 -16.66
CA GLU A 11 -31.59 1.97 -17.02
C GLU A 11 -30.37 2.88 -17.24
N ALA A 12 -29.38 2.82 -16.34
CA ALA A 12 -28.15 3.60 -16.47
C ALA A 12 -27.36 3.24 -17.73
N LEU A 13 -27.27 1.95 -18.09
CA LEU A 13 -26.58 1.50 -19.31
C LEU A 13 -27.26 2.02 -20.57
N VAL A 14 -28.60 2.09 -20.61
CA VAL A 14 -29.35 2.69 -21.72
C VAL A 14 -28.97 4.17 -21.87
N GLU A 15 -28.95 4.93 -20.78
CA GLU A 15 -28.55 6.35 -20.83
C GLU A 15 -27.08 6.57 -21.20
N LEU A 16 -26.19 5.67 -20.76
CA LEU A 16 -24.77 5.70 -21.10
C LEU A 16 -24.54 5.42 -22.58
N SER A 17 -25.28 4.50 -23.19
CA SER A 17 -25.18 4.20 -24.63
C SER A 17 -25.53 5.42 -25.49
N LYS A 18 -26.53 6.21 -25.07
CA LYS A 18 -26.92 7.47 -25.73
C LYS A 18 -25.80 8.53 -25.69
N LYS A 19 -24.84 8.39 -24.77
CA LYS A 19 -23.68 9.27 -24.58
C LYS A 19 -22.38 8.67 -25.13
N ASP A 20 -22.46 7.65 -25.98
CA ASP A 20 -21.32 6.96 -26.59
C ASP A 20 -20.33 6.40 -25.54
N LYS A 21 -20.86 5.89 -24.43
CA LYS A 21 -20.09 5.18 -23.40
C LYS A 21 -20.24 3.66 -23.58
N GLN A 22 -19.15 2.93 -23.37
CA GLN A 22 -19.10 1.48 -23.60
C GLN A 22 -19.74 0.63 -22.49
N GLY A 23 -20.07 1.23 -21.34
CA GLY A 23 -20.68 0.52 -20.23
C GLY A 23 -20.50 1.25 -18.91
N LEU A 24 -20.71 0.50 -17.82
CA LEU A 24 -20.59 0.97 -16.45
C LEU A 24 -19.53 0.13 -15.71
N VAL A 25 -18.67 0.82 -14.96
CA VAL A 25 -17.74 0.19 -14.00
C VAL A 25 -18.08 0.72 -12.62
N LEU A 26 -18.35 -0.18 -11.68
CA LEU A 26 -18.48 0.14 -10.26
C LEU A 26 -17.16 -0.13 -9.57
N ILE A 27 -16.64 0.86 -8.83
CA ILE A 27 -15.47 0.68 -7.98
C ILE A 27 -15.96 0.73 -6.54
N VAL A 28 -15.88 -0.40 -5.86
CA VAL A 28 -16.28 -0.54 -4.46
C VAL A 28 -15.00 -0.62 -3.63
N ASP A 29 -14.62 0.54 -3.11
CA ASP A 29 -13.41 0.75 -2.33
C ASP A 29 -13.65 0.45 -0.83
N ASP A 30 -12.57 0.43 -0.05
CA ASP A 30 -12.55 0.28 1.42
C ASP A 30 -13.09 -1.05 1.98
N LEU A 31 -13.38 -2.05 1.14
CA LEU A 31 -13.73 -3.40 1.60
C LEU A 31 -12.52 -4.16 2.18
N ASP A 32 -11.29 -3.72 1.91
CA ASP A 32 -10.07 -4.19 2.57
C ASP A 32 -9.97 -3.78 4.05
N LYS A 33 -10.71 -2.74 4.44
CA LYS A 33 -10.80 -2.24 5.82
C LYS A 33 -11.93 -2.90 6.64
N LEU A 34 -12.55 -3.94 6.09
CA LEU A 34 -13.61 -4.67 6.80
C LEU A 34 -13.09 -5.22 8.12
N ILE A 35 -13.90 -5.06 9.16
CA ILE A 35 -13.63 -5.65 10.46
C ILE A 35 -13.82 -7.16 10.36
N VAL A 36 -12.70 -7.88 10.29
CA VAL A 36 -12.66 -9.34 10.25
C VAL A 36 -12.95 -9.89 11.64
N ARG A 37 -14.09 -10.56 11.79
CA ARG A 37 -14.49 -11.26 13.02
C ARG A 37 -15.18 -12.57 12.66
N PRO A 38 -15.10 -13.58 13.54
CA PRO A 38 -15.99 -14.73 13.46
C PRO A 38 -17.43 -14.24 13.54
N ARG A 39 -18.31 -14.85 12.74
CA ARG A 39 -19.74 -14.54 12.80
C ARG A 39 -20.45 -15.56 13.69
N GLU A 40 -21.26 -15.08 14.62
CA GLU A 40 -22.02 -15.95 15.54
C GLU A 40 -22.81 -17.02 14.78
N GLY A 41 -22.63 -18.29 15.17
CA GLY A 41 -23.29 -19.44 14.54
C GLY A 41 -22.74 -19.83 13.16
N MET A 42 -21.63 -19.24 12.70
CA MET A 42 -20.97 -19.60 11.45
C MET A 42 -19.48 -19.92 11.66
N ILE A 43 -18.95 -20.81 10.82
CA ILE A 43 -17.51 -21.12 10.78
C ILE A 43 -16.74 -20.01 10.04
N ALA A 44 -17.42 -19.21 9.22
CA ALA A 44 -16.82 -18.18 8.38
C ALA A 44 -16.66 -16.83 9.09
N THR A 45 -15.57 -16.13 8.78
CA THR A 45 -15.38 -14.73 9.15
C THR A 45 -16.19 -13.77 8.26
N THR A 46 -16.31 -12.50 8.66
CA THR A 46 -17.06 -11.47 7.90
C THR A 46 -16.61 -11.36 6.43
N ASP A 47 -15.29 -11.36 6.19
CA ASP A 47 -14.68 -11.29 4.86
C ASP A 47 -14.91 -12.57 4.06
N GLU A 48 -14.75 -13.74 4.64
CA GLU A 48 -15.10 -15.02 3.99
C GLU A 48 -16.58 -15.08 3.62
N TYR A 49 -17.47 -14.66 4.52
CA TYR A 49 -18.90 -14.66 4.25
C TYR A 49 -19.24 -13.76 3.06
N LEU A 50 -18.65 -12.56 2.99
CA LEU A 50 -18.91 -11.63 1.90
C LEU A 50 -18.32 -12.13 0.58
N PHE A 51 -17.03 -12.46 0.55
CA PHE A 51 -16.33 -12.74 -0.70
C PHE A 51 -16.43 -14.20 -1.16
N ILE A 52 -16.64 -15.15 -0.25
CA ILE A 52 -16.74 -16.59 -0.60
C ILE A 52 -18.20 -17.02 -0.61
N ASN A 53 -18.91 -16.90 0.51
CA ASN A 53 -20.29 -17.41 0.61
C ASN A 53 -21.29 -16.56 -0.18
N ARG A 54 -21.02 -15.26 -0.36
CA ARG A 54 -21.87 -14.33 -1.11
C ARG A 54 -21.30 -13.94 -2.47
N ALA A 55 -20.35 -14.71 -2.99
CA ALA A 55 -19.72 -14.42 -4.28
C ALA A 55 -20.74 -14.22 -5.43
N ALA A 56 -21.78 -15.05 -5.50
CA ALA A 56 -22.82 -14.92 -6.52
C ALA A 56 -23.56 -13.57 -6.47
N GLN A 57 -23.69 -12.97 -5.27
CA GLN A 57 -24.27 -11.64 -5.12
C GLN A 57 -23.29 -10.55 -5.56
N LEU A 58 -21.98 -10.68 -5.26
CA LEU A 58 -20.97 -9.70 -5.67
C LEU A 58 -20.67 -9.76 -7.18
N THR A 59 -20.73 -10.94 -7.78
CA THR A 59 -20.45 -11.10 -9.22
C THR A 59 -21.71 -11.02 -10.08
N GLY A 60 -22.87 -10.84 -9.46
CA GLY A 60 -24.17 -10.89 -10.15
C GLY A 60 -24.65 -9.55 -10.72
N PHE A 61 -23.89 -8.47 -10.54
CA PHE A 61 -24.23 -7.17 -11.12
C PHE A 61 -24.05 -7.17 -12.64
N ARG A 62 -24.98 -6.57 -13.37
CA ARG A 62 -24.94 -6.45 -14.85
C ARG A 62 -23.99 -5.35 -15.33
N CYS A 63 -22.83 -5.23 -14.70
CA CYS A 63 -21.77 -4.29 -15.04
C CYS A 63 -20.42 -4.83 -14.56
N HIS A 64 -19.33 -4.18 -14.94
CA HIS A 64 -18.04 -4.51 -14.35
C HIS A 64 -17.97 -3.96 -12.94
N VAL A 65 -17.40 -4.74 -12.01
CA VAL A 65 -17.18 -4.32 -10.63
C VAL A 65 -15.74 -4.60 -10.22
N VAL A 66 -15.11 -3.61 -9.60
CA VAL A 66 -13.80 -3.71 -8.98
C VAL A 66 -13.99 -3.63 -7.47
N TYR A 67 -13.50 -4.64 -6.75
CA TYR A 67 -13.55 -4.71 -5.30
C TYR A 67 -12.14 -4.61 -4.72
N THR A 68 -11.95 -3.81 -3.67
CA THR A 68 -10.82 -4.08 -2.76
C THR A 68 -11.15 -5.30 -1.91
N ILE A 69 -10.13 -6.04 -1.47
CA ILE A 69 -10.32 -7.22 -0.61
C ILE A 69 -9.36 -7.17 0.58
N PRO A 70 -9.76 -7.68 1.75
CA PRO A 70 -8.88 -7.74 2.91
C PRO A 70 -7.61 -8.54 2.65
N LEU A 71 -6.48 -8.03 3.17
CA LEU A 71 -5.19 -8.71 3.06
C LEU A 71 -5.23 -10.12 3.65
N SER A 72 -5.97 -10.31 4.75
CA SER A 72 -6.23 -11.64 5.37
C SER A 72 -6.76 -12.64 4.35
N LEU A 73 -7.73 -12.23 3.54
CA LEU A 73 -8.38 -13.08 2.56
C LEU A 73 -7.47 -13.33 1.35
N ALA A 74 -6.76 -12.30 0.88
CA ALA A 74 -5.80 -12.41 -0.22
C ALA A 74 -4.65 -13.39 0.11
N TYR A 75 -4.25 -13.48 1.37
CA TYR A 75 -3.17 -14.34 1.87
C TYR A 75 -3.68 -15.68 2.45
N SER A 76 -4.99 -15.96 2.33
CA SER A 76 -5.64 -17.16 2.88
C SER A 76 -5.57 -18.38 1.95
N HIS A 77 -6.08 -19.50 2.43
CA HIS A 77 -6.25 -20.74 1.66
C HIS A 77 -7.36 -20.66 0.59
N HIS A 78 -8.12 -19.56 0.52
CA HIS A 78 -9.23 -19.38 -0.44
C HIS A 78 -8.80 -18.90 -1.83
N GLU A 79 -7.50 -18.83 -2.14
CA GLU A 79 -6.97 -18.35 -3.43
C GLU A 79 -7.70 -18.95 -4.64
N SER A 80 -7.92 -20.27 -4.63
CA SER A 80 -8.62 -20.97 -5.72
C SER A 80 -10.09 -20.52 -5.87
N SER A 81 -10.78 -20.28 -4.75
CA SER A 81 -12.16 -19.78 -4.76
C SER A 81 -12.23 -18.33 -5.24
N ILE A 82 -11.31 -17.48 -4.78
CA ILE A 82 -11.22 -16.09 -5.24
C ILE A 82 -10.91 -16.03 -6.73
N ARG A 83 -9.95 -16.83 -7.21
CA ARG A 83 -9.61 -16.90 -8.64
C ARG A 83 -10.80 -17.32 -9.50
N ARG A 84 -11.51 -18.37 -9.08
CA ARG A 84 -12.70 -18.87 -9.80
C ARG A 84 -13.83 -17.83 -9.83
N ASN A 85 -14.07 -17.16 -8.72
CA ASN A 85 -15.22 -16.25 -8.59
C ASN A 85 -14.94 -14.86 -9.19
N TYR A 86 -13.72 -14.33 -9.05
CA TYR A 86 -13.39 -12.94 -9.37
C TYR A 86 -12.29 -12.77 -10.43
N GLY A 87 -11.70 -13.86 -10.94
CA GLY A 87 -10.60 -13.81 -11.90
C GLY A 87 -9.20 -13.65 -11.29
N GLY A 88 -9.10 -13.64 -9.95
CA GLY A 88 -7.84 -13.54 -9.21
C GLY A 88 -7.72 -12.25 -8.42
N VAL A 89 -6.58 -12.06 -7.75
CA VAL A 89 -6.29 -10.86 -6.96
C VAL A 89 -5.11 -10.14 -7.62
N PRO A 90 -5.35 -9.12 -8.46
CA PRO A 90 -4.25 -8.30 -8.94
C PRO A 90 -3.65 -7.55 -7.74
N VAL A 91 -2.40 -7.85 -7.41
CA VAL A 91 -1.64 -7.10 -6.40
C VAL A 91 -1.21 -5.78 -7.02
N VAL A 92 -1.43 -4.67 -6.30
CA VAL A 92 -0.88 -3.36 -6.65
C VAL A 92 0.40 -3.16 -5.82
N PRO A 93 1.59 -3.52 -6.35
CA PRO A 93 2.83 -3.41 -5.60
C PRO A 93 3.30 -1.97 -5.45
N MET A 94 4.28 -1.77 -4.58
CA MET A 94 5.04 -0.52 -4.53
C MET A 94 5.87 -0.34 -5.79
N THR A 95 6.08 0.91 -6.18
CA THR A 95 6.94 1.24 -7.33
C THR A 95 8.40 1.10 -6.92
N LYS A 96 9.19 0.32 -7.67
CA LYS A 96 10.61 0.13 -7.38
C LYS A 96 11.38 1.45 -7.52
N VAL A 97 11.69 2.11 -6.40
CA VAL A 97 12.59 3.29 -6.35
C VAL A 97 14.00 2.96 -5.88
N SER A 98 14.18 1.75 -5.35
CA SER A 98 15.47 1.17 -4.95
C SER A 98 15.56 -0.30 -5.36
N THR A 99 16.77 -0.83 -5.53
CA THR A 99 17.00 -2.27 -5.72
C THR A 99 16.69 -3.03 -4.43
N PRO A 100 16.43 -4.35 -4.52
CA PRO A 100 16.26 -5.16 -3.33
C PRO A 100 17.46 -5.09 -2.37
N PRO A 101 17.26 -5.39 -1.07
CA PRO A 101 18.34 -5.60 -0.12
C PRO A 101 19.29 -6.72 -0.55
N PRO A 102 20.54 -6.72 -0.05
CA PRO A 102 21.09 -5.78 0.94
C PRO A 102 21.61 -4.45 0.37
N GLU A 103 21.83 -4.33 -0.95
CA GLU A 103 22.53 -3.16 -1.50
C GLU A 103 21.66 -1.90 -1.60
N CYS A 104 20.34 -2.04 -1.73
CA CYS A 104 19.37 -0.93 -1.72
C CYS A 104 19.76 0.30 -2.55
N ARG A 105 20.26 0.08 -3.78
CA ARG A 105 20.74 1.15 -4.67
C ARG A 105 19.58 1.88 -5.33
N PRO A 106 19.70 3.18 -5.65
CA PRO A 106 18.68 3.91 -6.39
C PRO A 106 18.27 3.22 -7.70
N HIS A 107 16.97 3.16 -7.97
CA HIS A 107 16.43 2.67 -9.24
C HIS A 107 15.85 3.83 -10.05
N GLN A 108 16.69 4.40 -10.92
CA GLN A 108 16.39 5.65 -11.64
C GLN A 108 15.05 5.66 -12.38
N PRO A 109 14.61 4.60 -13.10
CA PRO A 109 13.32 4.63 -13.80
C PRO A 109 12.12 4.89 -12.87
N GLY A 110 12.13 4.31 -11.66
CA GLY A 110 11.09 4.55 -10.67
C GLY A 110 11.16 5.95 -10.06
N ILE A 111 12.37 6.43 -9.83
CA ILE A 111 12.63 7.79 -9.34
C ILE A 111 12.14 8.83 -10.35
N ASP A 112 12.42 8.66 -11.63
CA ASP A 112 11.98 9.56 -12.70
C ASP A 112 10.46 9.62 -12.79
N CYS A 113 9.78 8.47 -12.61
CA CYS A 113 8.32 8.43 -12.55
C CYS A 113 7.79 9.26 -11.38
N PHE A 114 8.41 9.16 -10.21
CA PHE A 114 8.03 9.92 -9.01
C PHE A 114 8.36 11.40 -9.14
N ARG A 115 9.48 11.77 -9.75
CA ARG A 115 9.81 13.15 -10.13
C ARG A 115 8.72 13.72 -11.05
N GLY A 116 8.25 12.93 -12.02
CA GLY A 116 7.13 13.30 -12.89
C GLY A 116 5.80 13.51 -12.15
N ILE A 117 5.53 12.78 -11.06
CA ILE A 117 4.37 13.04 -10.18
C ILE A 117 4.50 14.43 -9.56
N ILE A 118 5.67 14.74 -8.99
CA ILE A 118 5.97 16.05 -8.39
C ILE A 118 5.78 17.14 -9.45
N ASP A 119 6.38 17.00 -10.64
CA ASP A 119 6.30 18.01 -11.71
C ASP A 119 4.87 18.28 -12.19
N ARG A 120 4.03 17.25 -12.26
CA ARG A 120 2.61 17.43 -12.62
C ARG A 120 1.86 18.20 -11.53
N ARG A 121 2.16 17.94 -10.26
CA ARG A 121 1.54 18.65 -9.13
C ARG A 121 1.99 20.10 -9.06
N LEU A 122 3.29 20.35 -9.23
CA LEU A 122 3.86 21.69 -9.25
C LEU A 122 3.29 22.53 -10.40
N ARG A 123 3.26 21.98 -11.62
CA ARG A 123 2.61 22.64 -12.76
C ARG A 123 1.14 22.94 -12.53
N ALA A 124 0.38 22.02 -11.93
CA ALA A 124 -1.02 22.26 -11.60
C ALA A 124 -1.20 23.35 -10.53
N ALA A 125 -0.20 23.55 -9.66
CA ALA A 125 -0.16 24.61 -8.66
C ALA A 125 0.45 25.93 -9.17
N GLY A 126 1.00 25.96 -10.39
CA GLY A 126 1.71 27.11 -10.94
C GLY A 126 3.04 27.42 -10.24
N ALA A 127 3.69 26.41 -9.67
CA ALA A 127 4.97 26.52 -8.98
C ALA A 127 6.09 25.81 -9.76
N GLU A 128 7.30 26.29 -9.61
CA GLU A 128 8.53 25.67 -10.12
C GLU A 128 9.20 24.81 -9.05
N PHE A 129 10.00 23.83 -9.49
CA PHE A 129 10.64 22.90 -8.54
C PHE A 129 11.56 23.59 -7.54
N GLY A 130 12.36 24.57 -8.00
CA GLY A 130 13.27 25.32 -7.12
C GLY A 130 12.57 26.26 -6.12
N GLU A 131 11.28 26.52 -6.28
CA GLU A 131 10.48 27.26 -5.28
C GLU A 131 10.01 26.33 -4.16
N VAL A 132 9.87 25.03 -4.46
CA VAL A 132 9.34 24.04 -3.52
C VAL A 132 10.44 23.21 -2.86
N PHE A 133 11.53 22.94 -3.55
CA PHE A 133 12.66 22.13 -3.07
C PHE A 133 13.95 22.95 -3.13
N GLU A 134 14.75 22.87 -2.07
CA GLU A 134 16.02 23.61 -1.97
C GLU A 134 16.99 23.22 -3.10
N ASN A 135 16.98 21.96 -3.50
CA ASN A 135 17.75 21.42 -4.62
C ASN A 135 17.18 20.05 -5.06
N GLU A 136 17.72 19.49 -6.16
CA GLU A 136 17.30 18.18 -6.69
C GLU A 136 17.59 17.02 -5.74
N GLU A 137 18.62 17.12 -4.89
CA GLU A 137 18.97 16.08 -3.91
C GLU A 137 17.87 15.93 -2.84
N ILE A 138 17.29 17.03 -2.35
CA ILE A 138 16.16 16.98 -1.42
C ILE A 138 14.93 16.32 -2.05
N GLY A 139 14.63 16.64 -3.32
CA GLY A 139 13.52 15.99 -4.02
C GLY A 139 13.77 14.49 -4.20
N PHE A 140 15.00 14.11 -4.56
CA PHE A 140 15.42 12.71 -4.68
C PHE A 140 15.30 11.95 -3.35
N ASP A 141 15.78 12.53 -2.25
CA ASP A 141 15.71 11.91 -0.93
C ASP A 141 14.27 11.75 -0.44
N LEU A 142 13.40 12.74 -0.69
CA LEU A 142 11.97 12.63 -0.39
C LEU A 142 11.31 11.49 -1.19
N ILE A 143 11.66 11.34 -2.47
CA ILE A 143 11.21 10.20 -3.29
C ILE A 143 11.64 8.87 -2.68
N ARG A 144 12.89 8.75 -2.25
CA ARG A 144 13.38 7.53 -1.61
C ARG A 144 12.67 7.26 -0.28
N LEU A 145 12.43 8.30 0.51
CA LEU A 145 11.75 8.24 1.80
C LEU A 145 10.30 7.72 1.68
N SER A 146 9.64 7.95 0.54
CA SER A 146 8.30 7.40 0.27
C SER A 146 8.27 5.87 0.14
N GLY A 147 9.41 5.21 -0.10
CA GLY A 147 9.47 3.78 -0.38
C GLY A 147 8.69 3.37 -1.63
N GLY A 148 8.55 4.28 -2.62
CA GLY A 148 7.84 3.97 -3.86
C GLY A 148 6.31 4.00 -3.72
N GLN A 149 5.80 4.75 -2.74
CA GLN A 149 4.38 4.94 -2.50
C GLN A 149 3.94 6.34 -2.95
N PRO A 150 3.08 6.48 -3.98
CA PRO A 150 2.64 7.79 -4.47
C PRO A 150 1.91 8.62 -3.42
N THR A 151 1.07 7.97 -2.59
CA THR A 151 0.34 8.63 -1.51
C THR A 151 1.31 9.16 -0.45
N GLU A 152 2.25 8.32 -0.02
CA GLU A 152 3.26 8.70 0.98
C GLU A 152 4.13 9.86 0.49
N LEU A 153 4.53 9.86 -0.79
CA LEU A 153 5.27 10.97 -1.39
C LEU A 153 4.52 12.30 -1.21
N MET A 154 3.22 12.31 -1.49
CA MET A 154 2.40 13.53 -1.37
C MET A 154 2.16 13.91 0.09
N THR A 155 2.03 12.94 0.99
CA THR A 155 1.95 13.16 2.44
C THR A 155 3.22 13.84 2.93
N LEU A 156 4.40 13.29 2.63
CA LEU A 156 5.70 13.82 3.02
C LEU A 156 5.94 15.24 2.49
N VAL A 157 5.60 15.50 1.21
CA VAL A 157 5.69 16.86 0.64
C VAL A 157 4.79 17.82 1.42
N ARG A 158 3.53 17.45 1.65
CA ARG A 158 2.57 18.30 2.38
C ARG A 158 3.04 18.56 3.81
N GLU A 159 3.52 17.55 4.52
CA GLU A 159 3.97 17.66 5.90
C GLU A 159 5.24 18.51 6.02
N ALA A 160 6.20 18.35 5.11
CA ALA A 160 7.38 19.19 5.05
C ALA A 160 7.00 20.68 4.91
N ILE A 161 6.06 20.99 4.01
CA ILE A 161 5.56 22.36 3.80
C ILE A 161 4.86 22.89 5.05
N ILE A 162 3.97 22.11 5.67
CA ILE A 162 3.20 22.54 6.85
C ILE A 162 4.11 22.78 8.06
N THR A 163 5.11 21.93 8.26
CA THR A 163 5.93 21.96 9.48
C THR A 163 7.08 22.95 9.41
N ARG A 164 7.63 23.20 8.21
CA ARG A 164 8.86 23.98 8.02
C ARG A 164 8.76 25.08 6.97
N GLY A 165 7.72 25.06 6.13
CA GLY A 165 7.54 26.03 5.04
C GLY A 165 8.30 25.63 3.77
N LEU A 166 8.43 26.61 2.87
CA LEU A 166 9.18 26.48 1.62
C LEU A 166 10.50 27.27 1.68
N PRO A 167 11.54 26.83 0.97
CA PRO A 167 11.63 25.55 0.27
C PRO A 167 11.80 24.36 1.24
N ILE A 168 11.36 23.18 0.82
CA ILE A 168 11.65 21.92 1.52
C ILE A 168 13.16 21.69 1.48
N ASN A 169 13.73 21.39 2.64
CA ASN A 169 15.18 21.25 2.85
C ASN A 169 15.50 20.02 3.72
N GLN A 170 16.80 19.82 4.00
CA GLN A 170 17.26 18.64 4.75
C GLN A 170 16.67 18.53 6.16
N GLU A 171 16.43 19.65 6.84
CA GLU A 171 15.80 19.64 8.17
C GLU A 171 14.35 19.14 8.12
N SER A 172 13.65 19.44 7.02
CA SER A 172 12.28 18.98 6.79
C SER A 172 12.24 17.45 6.62
N LEU A 173 13.17 16.89 5.84
CA LEU A 173 13.31 15.43 5.67
C LEU A 173 13.69 14.73 6.97
N LYS A 174 14.68 15.27 7.70
CA LYS A 174 15.10 14.72 9.00
C LYS A 174 13.95 14.70 9.99
N ARG A 175 13.10 15.73 9.98
CA ARG A 175 11.91 15.79 10.84
C ARG A 175 10.90 14.72 10.46
N ALA A 176 10.54 14.61 9.19
CA ALA A 176 9.61 13.59 8.70
C ALA A 176 10.12 12.17 9.04
N GLN A 177 11.41 11.91 8.85
CA GLN A 177 12.05 10.66 9.26
C GLN A 177 11.91 10.38 10.76
N LEU A 178 12.18 11.38 11.61
CA LEU A 178 12.08 11.21 13.07
C LEU A 178 10.64 10.98 13.54
N GLU A 179 9.66 11.64 12.92
CA GLU A 179 8.24 11.46 13.23
C GLU A 179 7.78 10.06 12.82
N GLY A 180 8.07 9.62 11.58
CA GLY A 180 7.80 8.25 11.12
C GLY A 180 8.47 7.18 11.98
N ASN A 181 9.76 7.37 12.30
CA ASN A 181 10.50 6.47 13.21
C ASN A 181 9.78 6.31 14.56
N ARG A 182 9.28 7.40 15.16
CA ARG A 182 8.55 7.36 16.45
C ARG A 182 7.21 6.65 16.33
N GLU A 183 6.52 6.82 15.22
CA GLU A 183 5.24 6.13 14.98
C GLU A 183 5.45 4.62 14.89
N TYR A 184 6.38 4.17 14.05
CA TYR A 184 6.72 2.76 13.94
C TYR A 184 7.27 2.20 15.26
N SER A 185 8.12 2.92 15.99
CA SER A 185 8.64 2.46 17.28
C SER A 185 7.54 2.20 18.32
N ARG A 186 6.42 2.94 18.28
CA ARG A 186 5.28 2.69 19.19
C ARG A 186 4.44 1.48 18.81
N MET A 187 4.43 1.15 17.51
CA MET A 187 3.62 0.08 16.96
C MET A 187 4.35 -1.27 16.92
N LEU A 188 5.68 -1.26 16.72
CA LEU A 188 6.45 -2.47 16.54
C LEU A 188 6.68 -3.22 17.87
N MET A 189 6.38 -4.52 17.87
CA MET A 189 6.52 -5.43 19.00
C MET A 189 7.69 -6.40 18.81
N ALA A 190 8.08 -7.10 19.89
CA ALA A 190 9.17 -8.08 19.88
C ALA A 190 9.05 -9.12 18.74
N CYS A 191 7.83 -9.61 18.48
CA CYS A 191 7.54 -10.59 17.42
C CYS A 191 7.80 -10.08 15.99
N HIS A 192 7.87 -8.76 15.77
CA HIS A 192 8.10 -8.18 14.44
C HIS A 192 9.58 -8.20 14.03
N TRP A 193 10.49 -8.12 14.99
CA TRP A 193 11.92 -7.91 14.71
C TRP A 193 12.60 -9.06 13.96
N PRO A 194 12.28 -10.34 14.20
CA PRO A 194 12.82 -11.43 13.38
C PRO A 194 12.48 -11.27 11.88
N ILE A 195 11.25 -10.82 11.57
CA ILE A 195 10.77 -10.59 10.21
C ILE A 195 11.51 -9.39 9.58
N ILE A 196 11.60 -8.28 10.32
CA ILE A 196 12.29 -7.07 9.88
C ILE A 196 13.77 -7.35 9.61
N ALA A 197 14.44 -8.10 10.48
CA ALA A 197 15.84 -8.46 10.33
C ALA A 197 16.08 -9.33 9.08
N GLU A 198 15.22 -10.31 8.83
CA GLU A 198 15.34 -11.18 7.66
C GLU A 198 15.09 -10.42 6.36
N ILE A 199 14.04 -9.58 6.30
CA ILE A 199 13.76 -8.74 5.13
C ILE A 199 14.90 -7.73 4.89
N ARG A 200 15.44 -7.11 5.94
CA ARG A 200 16.59 -6.20 5.82
C ARG A 200 17.80 -6.88 5.17
N ARG A 201 18.00 -8.18 5.44
CA ARG A 201 19.14 -8.95 4.96
C ARG A 201 18.95 -9.47 3.53
N SER A 202 17.77 -10.02 3.22
CA SER A 202 17.56 -10.81 2.01
C SER A 202 16.48 -10.25 1.06
N GLY A 203 15.71 -9.26 1.50
CA GLY A 203 14.52 -8.79 0.80
C GLY A 203 13.42 -9.85 0.67
N ARG A 204 13.48 -10.92 1.47
CA ARG A 204 12.57 -12.06 1.42
C ARG A 204 12.16 -12.45 2.83
N PHE A 205 11.04 -13.15 2.94
CA PHE A 205 10.63 -13.76 4.19
C PHE A 205 9.90 -15.07 3.92
N ALA A 206 10.28 -16.14 4.62
CA ALA A 206 9.59 -17.42 4.53
C ALA A 206 8.40 -17.41 5.49
N ARG A 207 7.18 -17.33 4.93
CA ARG A 207 5.95 -17.37 5.72
C ARG A 207 5.80 -18.74 6.40
N GLY A 208 5.35 -18.72 7.65
CA GLY A 208 5.04 -19.89 8.44
C GLY A 208 4.03 -19.54 9.52
N ALA A 209 3.32 -20.54 10.05
CA ALA A 209 2.21 -20.35 10.97
C ALA A 209 2.56 -19.48 12.19
N GLU A 210 3.79 -19.58 12.70
CA GLU A 210 4.29 -18.82 13.84
C GLU A 210 4.38 -17.30 13.57
N HIS A 211 4.71 -16.90 12.34
CA HIS A 211 4.99 -15.50 11.99
C HIS A 211 3.93 -14.88 11.06
N GLU A 212 2.90 -15.63 10.70
CA GLU A 212 1.91 -15.23 9.70
C GLU A 212 1.12 -13.98 10.11
N GLU A 213 0.71 -13.90 11.37
CA GLU A 213 -0.02 -12.75 11.89
C GLU A 213 0.85 -11.50 11.92
N ALA A 214 2.03 -11.59 12.56
CA ALA A 214 3.04 -10.53 12.60
C ALA A 214 3.44 -10.04 11.20
N PHE A 215 3.62 -10.95 10.23
CA PHE A 215 3.95 -10.61 8.85
C PHE A 215 2.82 -9.79 8.18
N ARG A 216 1.57 -10.22 8.36
CA ARG A 216 0.39 -9.49 7.85
C ARG A 216 0.22 -8.13 8.51
N GLU A 217 0.45 -8.03 9.82
CA GLU A 217 0.42 -6.76 10.54
C GLU A 217 1.43 -5.77 9.96
N LEU A 218 2.66 -6.22 9.71
CA LEU A 218 3.72 -5.40 9.10
C LEU A 218 3.38 -4.92 7.68
N LEU A 219 2.71 -5.74 6.88
CA LEU A 219 2.20 -5.32 5.56
C LEU A 219 1.06 -4.31 5.69
N ASN A 220 0.09 -4.57 6.56
CA ASN A 220 -1.07 -3.70 6.77
C ASN A 220 -0.66 -2.30 7.23
N CYS A 221 0.27 -2.21 8.18
CA CYS A 221 0.80 -0.94 8.67
C CYS A 221 1.93 -0.36 7.81
N ARG A 222 2.27 -1.05 6.70
CA ARG A 222 3.30 -0.65 5.75
C ARG A 222 4.68 -0.47 6.37
N ALA A 223 4.98 -1.18 7.46
CA ALA A 223 6.34 -1.28 7.99
C ALA A 223 7.24 -2.08 7.02
N ILE A 224 6.63 -3.03 6.30
CA ILE A 224 7.23 -3.70 5.15
C ILE A 224 6.42 -3.40 3.90
N LEU A 225 7.11 -3.33 2.77
CA LEU A 225 6.58 -2.89 1.48
C LEU A 225 6.77 -4.02 0.47
N GLN A 226 5.69 -4.44 -0.17
CA GLN A 226 5.70 -5.49 -1.19
C GLN A 226 5.98 -4.89 -2.58
N TYR A 227 6.95 -5.46 -3.29
CA TYR A 227 7.29 -5.09 -4.65
C TYR A 227 7.17 -6.31 -5.56
N VAL A 228 6.44 -6.16 -6.66
CA VAL A 228 6.24 -7.22 -7.67
C VAL A 228 6.80 -6.72 -9.00
N ASN A 229 8.09 -7.00 -9.21
CA ASN A 229 8.81 -6.69 -10.45
C ASN A 229 9.06 -8.03 -11.20
N ASP A 230 10.29 -8.31 -11.65
CA ASP A 230 10.66 -9.62 -12.22
C ASP A 230 10.45 -10.78 -11.23
N ARG A 231 10.67 -10.50 -9.94
CA ARG A 231 10.39 -11.40 -8.81
C ARG A 231 9.82 -10.57 -7.67
N GLU A 232 8.94 -11.18 -6.90
CA GLU A 232 8.47 -10.59 -5.66
C GLU A 232 9.61 -10.46 -4.65
N TRP A 233 9.64 -9.33 -3.95
CA TRP A 233 10.53 -9.07 -2.82
C TRP A 233 9.88 -8.05 -1.87
N TYR A 234 10.42 -7.96 -0.66
CA TYR A 234 9.97 -7.06 0.37
C TYR A 234 11.08 -6.06 0.72
N GLY A 235 10.72 -4.80 0.82
CA GLY A 235 11.59 -3.76 1.40
C GLY A 235 11.08 -3.35 2.77
N LEU A 236 11.97 -2.83 3.61
CA LEU A 236 11.51 -2.09 4.79
C LEU A 236 11.00 -0.72 4.33
N ASN A 237 10.00 -0.21 5.04
CA ASN A 237 9.70 1.21 4.94
C ASN A 237 10.96 2.01 5.34
N PRO A 238 11.34 3.07 4.61
CA PRO A 238 12.44 3.93 4.99
C PRO A 238 12.36 4.45 6.44
N MET A 239 11.15 4.63 6.98
CA MET A 239 10.89 4.99 8.40
C MET A 239 11.17 3.87 9.41
N VAL A 240 11.42 2.65 8.94
CA VAL A 240 11.72 1.45 9.75
C VAL A 240 13.15 0.98 9.53
N ALA A 241 13.76 1.33 8.38
CA ALA A 241 15.04 0.81 7.93
C ALA A 241 16.15 0.93 8.99
N ASP A 242 16.22 2.09 9.65
CA ASP A 242 17.23 2.43 10.65
C ASP A 242 16.83 2.07 12.10
N LEU A 243 15.62 1.55 12.32
CA LEU A 243 15.19 1.15 13.65
C LEU A 243 15.83 -0.18 14.05
N THR A 244 16.23 -0.28 15.32
CA THR A 244 16.79 -1.48 15.95
C THR A 244 15.84 -2.03 17.01
N SER A 245 15.94 -3.33 17.28
CA SER A 245 15.15 -3.96 18.34
C SER A 245 15.51 -3.36 19.71
N PRO A 246 14.54 -3.03 20.58
CA PRO A 246 14.82 -2.60 21.94
C PRO A 246 15.76 -3.55 22.71
N ASP A 247 15.67 -4.87 22.46
CA ASP A 247 16.54 -5.87 23.10
C ASP A 247 18.00 -5.73 22.67
N SER A 248 18.25 -5.24 21.45
CA SER A 248 19.61 -4.97 20.95
C SER A 248 20.22 -3.70 21.55
N LEU A 249 19.42 -2.80 22.13
CA LEU A 249 19.90 -1.62 22.86
C LEU A 249 20.31 -1.96 24.30
N ILE A 250 19.75 -3.02 24.87
CA ILE A 250 20.08 -3.51 26.23
C ILE A 250 21.41 -4.30 26.23
N GLN A 251 21.84 -4.81 25.07
CA GLN A 251 23.05 -5.61 24.91
C GLN A 251 24.28 -4.82 24.42
N GLN A 252 24.20 -3.49 24.28
CA GLN A 252 25.39 -2.68 23.99
C GLN A 252 26.11 -2.34 25.30
N PRO A 253 27.41 -2.70 25.45
CA PRO A 253 28.19 -2.46 26.67
C PRO A 253 28.45 -0.97 26.95
#